data_AF-A0A425CVP2-F1
#
_entry.id   AF-A0A425CVP2-F1
#
_cell.length_a   1.000
_cell.length_b   1.000
_cell.length_c   1.000
_cell.angle_alpha   90.00
_cell.angle_beta   90.00
_cell.angle_gamma   90.00
#
_symmetry.space_group_name_H-M   'P 1'
#
loop_
_entity.id
_entity.type
_entity.pdbx_description
1 polymer ?
#
loop_
_entity_poly.entity_id
_entity_poly.type
_entity_poly.pdbx_seq_one_letter_code
_entity_poly.pdbx_strand_id
1 'polypeptide(L)'
;VASYLDIPVSHSRCKYGCSDHFSWNATGYPGSFPFETDFKDLNPNIHTQNDTIATIDFNHMADFTKLSIAYVVELTQDSATAC
;
A
#
# COMPACT_ATOMS: atom_id res chain seq x y z
N VAL A 1 -3.05 -4.27 9.57
CA VAL A 1 -2.58 -2.89 9.87
C VAL A 1 -2.55 -2.65 11.37
N ALA A 2 -3.70 -2.51 12.05
CA ALA A 2 -3.76 -2.20 13.49
C ALA A 2 -2.98 -3.14 14.42
N SER A 3 -2.83 -4.42 14.06
CA SER A 3 -2.07 -5.39 14.89
C SER A 3 -0.55 -5.17 14.86
N TYR A 4 -0.02 -4.54 13.81
CA TYR A 4 1.42 -4.46 13.55
C TYR A 4 1.94 -3.03 13.44
N LEU A 5 1.05 -2.04 13.25
CA LEU A 5 1.38 -0.64 13.08
C LEU A 5 0.50 0.22 14.00
N ASP A 6 1.10 1.21 14.64
CA ASP A 6 0.44 2.19 15.49
C ASP A 6 0.15 3.48 14.71
N ILE A 7 -0.64 3.34 13.64
CA ILE A 7 -1.07 4.45 12.77
C ILE A 7 -2.57 4.34 12.46
N PRO A 8 -3.28 5.48 12.28
CA PRO A 8 -4.69 5.45 11.89
C PRO A 8 -4.87 4.94 10.46
N VAL A 9 -6.07 4.44 10.16
CA VAL A 9 -6.46 3.96 8.81
C VAL A 9 -7.60 4.82 8.28
N SER A 10 -7.44 5.33 7.06
CA SER A 10 -8.51 5.94 6.25
C SER A 10 -8.76 5.11 4.99
N HIS A 11 -9.83 5.44 4.26
CA HIS A 11 -10.17 4.81 3.00
C HIS A 11 -10.47 5.85 1.94
N SER A 12 -9.88 5.66 0.76
CA SER A 12 -10.04 6.53 -0.40
C SER A 12 -10.24 5.71 -1.69
N ARG A 13 -10.59 6.38 -2.80
CA ARG A 13 -10.82 5.75 -4.11
C ARG A 13 -10.03 6.46 -5.21
N CYS A 14 -9.32 5.69 -6.02
CA CYS A 14 -8.49 6.22 -7.11
C CYS A 14 -9.00 5.99 -8.54
N LYS A 15 -10.15 5.31 -8.67
CA LYS A 15 -10.87 5.08 -9.93
C LYS A 15 -10.10 4.14 -10.91
N TYR A 16 -10.46 4.19 -12.18
CA TYR A 16 -10.06 3.25 -13.22
C TYR A 16 -8.55 3.30 -13.51
N GLY A 17 -7.92 2.14 -13.67
CA GLY A 17 -6.53 2.04 -14.14
C GLY A 17 -5.50 2.74 -13.25
N CYS A 18 -5.80 2.87 -11.96
CA CYS A 18 -5.05 3.71 -11.02
C CYS A 18 -3.60 3.25 -10.77
N SER A 19 -3.36 1.95 -10.67
CA SER A 19 -2.03 1.34 -10.54
C SER A 19 -2.13 -0.17 -10.81
N ASP A 20 -1.04 -0.91 -10.67
CA ASP A 20 -0.87 -2.30 -11.12
C ASP A 20 -1.84 -3.30 -10.46
N HIS A 21 -2.31 -3.02 -9.24
CA HIS A 21 -3.34 -3.82 -8.56
C HIS A 21 -4.63 -3.96 -9.39
N PHE A 22 -4.91 -3.00 -10.28
CA PHE A 22 -6.03 -3.07 -11.22
C PHE A 22 -5.94 -4.29 -12.14
N SER A 23 -4.75 -4.60 -12.68
CA SER A 23 -4.55 -5.71 -13.62
C SER A 23 -4.84 -7.07 -12.97
N TRP A 24 -4.42 -7.24 -11.71
CA TRP A 24 -4.71 -8.45 -10.92
C TRP A 24 -6.20 -8.58 -10.62
N ASN A 25 -6.83 -7.51 -10.14
CA ASN A 25 -8.25 -7.49 -9.84
C ASN A 25 -9.10 -7.74 -11.09
N ALA A 26 -8.73 -7.16 -12.23
CA ALA A 26 -9.43 -7.35 -13.50
C ALA A 26 -9.36 -8.78 -14.04
N THR A 27 -8.38 -9.57 -13.59
CA THR A 27 -8.20 -10.98 -13.97
C THR A 27 -8.69 -11.97 -12.90
N GLY A 28 -9.32 -11.47 -11.83
CA GLY A 28 -9.94 -12.30 -10.78
C GLY A 28 -9.01 -12.65 -9.62
N TYR A 29 -7.77 -12.14 -9.59
CA TYR A 29 -6.87 -12.32 -8.45
C TYR A 29 -7.07 -11.21 -7.41
N PRO A 30 -7.18 -11.52 -6.11
CA PRO A 30 -7.32 -10.51 -5.07
C PRO A 30 -6.10 -9.58 -4.99
N GLY A 31 -6.30 -8.29 -5.22
CA GLY A 31 -5.30 -7.23 -5.08
C GLY A 31 -5.68 -6.24 -3.99
N SER A 32 -4.68 -5.83 -3.19
CA SER A 32 -4.80 -4.75 -2.20
C SER A 32 -3.86 -3.59 -2.56
N PHE A 33 -4.20 -2.38 -2.14
CA PHE A 33 -3.42 -1.18 -2.44
C PHE A 33 -3.45 -0.20 -1.25
N PRO A 34 -2.55 -0.38 -0.27
CA PRO A 34 -2.28 0.66 0.73
C PRO A 34 -1.55 1.82 0.06
N PHE A 35 -1.84 3.05 0.48
CA PHE A 35 -1.33 4.27 -0.17
C PHE A 35 -1.08 5.40 0.85
N GLU A 36 -0.15 6.31 0.55
CA GLU A 36 0.42 7.29 1.50
C GLU A 36 -0.56 8.39 1.96
N THR A 37 -1.54 8.73 1.14
CA THR A 37 -2.47 9.85 1.38
C THR A 37 -3.89 9.48 0.96
N ASP A 38 -4.88 10.28 1.37
CA ASP A 38 -6.16 10.27 0.68
C ASP A 38 -5.96 10.81 -0.75
N PHE A 39 -6.71 10.29 -1.73
CA PHE A 39 -6.51 10.66 -3.15
C PHE A 39 -6.83 12.13 -3.48
N LYS A 40 -7.50 12.84 -2.56
CA LYS A 40 -7.73 14.28 -2.64
C LYS A 40 -6.51 15.11 -2.24
N ASP A 41 -5.57 14.51 -1.50
CA ASP A 41 -4.40 15.14 -0.87
C ASP A 41 -3.09 14.55 -1.41
N LEU A 42 -3.09 14.06 -2.66
CA LEU A 42 -1.91 13.51 -3.33
C LEU A 42 -0.72 14.48 -3.27
N ASN A 43 0.49 13.93 -3.20
CA ASN A 43 1.71 14.71 -3.35
C ASN A 43 1.60 15.57 -4.62
N PRO A 44 1.62 16.92 -4.51
CA PRO A 44 1.40 17.81 -5.64
C PRO A 44 2.57 17.81 -6.64
N ASN A 45 3.70 17.21 -6.28
CA ASN A 45 4.89 17.13 -7.11
C ASN A 45 4.94 15.86 -7.98
N ILE A 46 4.04 14.89 -7.80
CA ILE A 46 4.07 13.64 -8.58
C ILE A 46 4.08 13.94 -10.09
N HIS A 47 4.85 13.15 -10.85
CA HIS A 47 5.07 13.36 -12.29
C HIS A 47 5.78 14.67 -12.67
N THR A 48 6.53 15.28 -11.74
CA THR A 48 7.38 16.43 -12.01
C THR A 48 8.82 16.18 -11.56
N GLN A 49 9.74 17.07 -11.93
CA GLN A 49 11.14 17.00 -11.46
C GLN A 49 11.28 17.35 -9.97
N ASN A 50 10.23 17.91 -9.35
CA ASN A 50 10.22 18.26 -7.93
C ASN A 50 9.83 17.08 -7.04
N ASP A 51 9.42 15.95 -7.63
CA ASP A 51 9.25 14.70 -6.89
C ASP A 51 10.62 14.14 -6.51
N THR A 52 11.09 14.51 -5.32
CA THR A 52 12.46 14.26 -4.87
C THR A 52 12.49 13.66 -3.48
N ILE A 53 13.61 13.05 -3.12
CA ILE A 53 13.81 12.47 -1.77
C ILE A 53 13.60 13.51 -0.66
N ALA A 54 13.80 14.80 -0.95
CA ALA A 54 13.62 15.87 0.03
C ALA A 54 12.16 16.00 0.53
N THR A 55 11.18 15.48 -0.21
CA THR A 55 9.75 15.52 0.17
C THR A 55 9.25 14.20 0.77
N ILE A 56 10.14 13.23 1.00
CA ILE A 56 9.78 11.90 1.50
C ILE A 56 9.95 11.81 3.01
N ASP A 57 8.94 11.28 3.71
CA ASP A 57 9.06 10.87 5.11
C ASP A 57 9.52 9.41 5.21
N PHE A 58 10.76 9.22 5.64
CA PHE A 58 11.36 7.90 5.81
C PHE A 58 10.70 7.05 6.90
N ASN A 59 10.08 7.67 7.92
CA ASN A 59 9.36 6.91 8.94
C ASN A 59 8.07 6.32 8.35
N HIS A 60 7.35 7.12 7.55
CA HIS A 60 6.15 6.63 6.87
C HIS A 60 6.50 5.49 5.89
N MET A 61 7.59 5.62 5.13
CA MET A 61 8.10 4.53 4.29
C MET A 61 8.45 3.26 5.10
N ALA A 62 9.03 3.42 6.29
CA ALA A 62 9.33 2.29 7.17
C ALA A 62 8.06 1.58 7.64
N ASP A 63 6.96 2.31 7.89
CA ASP A 63 5.68 1.70 8.25
C ASP A 63 5.06 0.90 7.09
N PHE A 64 5.16 1.39 5.84
CA PHE A 64 4.79 0.60 4.65
C PHE A 64 5.66 -0.65 4.47
N THR A 65 6.95 -0.54 4.77
CA THR A 65 7.87 -1.69 4.75
C THR A 65 7.45 -2.75 5.78
N LYS A 66 7.18 -2.33 7.03
CA LYS A 66 6.67 -3.21 8.08
C LYS A 66 5.33 -3.85 7.68
N LEU A 67 4.42 -3.08 7.07
CA LEU A 67 3.14 -3.60 6.57
C LEU A 67 3.35 -4.72 5.55
N SER A 68 4.28 -4.51 4.61
CA SER A 68 4.59 -5.48 3.55
C SER A 68 5.19 -6.77 4.13
N ILE A 69 6.09 -6.65 5.10
CA ILE A 69 6.66 -7.80 5.82
C ILE A 69 5.57 -8.56 6.56
N ALA A 70 4.74 -7.87 7.35
CA ALA A 70 3.64 -8.50 8.08
C ALA A 70 2.66 -9.19 7.13
N TYR A 71 2.30 -8.57 6.01
CA TYR A 71 1.42 -9.15 5.00
C TYR A 71 1.96 -10.47 4.44
N VAL A 72 3.24 -10.51 4.03
CA VAL A 72 3.87 -11.73 3.51
C VAL A 72 3.95 -12.80 4.59
N VAL A 73 4.42 -12.43 5.78
CA VAL A 73 4.60 -13.34 6.91
C VAL A 73 3.25 -13.96 7.30
N GLU A 74 2.19 -13.18 7.50
CA GLU A 74 0.85 -13.71 7.82
C GLU A 74 0.26 -14.60 6.72
N LEU A 75 0.37 -14.21 5.46
CA LEU A 75 -0.19 -15.02 4.36
C LEU A 75 0.57 -16.31 4.07
N THR A 76 1.81 -16.44 4.53
CA THR A 76 2.66 -17.61 4.26
C THR A 76 2.93 -18.47 5.48
N GLN A 77 2.66 -17.96 6.69
CA GLN A 77 2.84 -18.69 7.95
C GLN A 77 1.86 -19.85 8.10
N ASP A 78 0.62 -19.71 7.62
CA ASP A 78 -0.26 -20.86 7.52
C ASP A 78 0.23 -21.75 6.38
N SER A 79 0.78 -22.89 6.76
CA SER A 79 0.84 -24.01 5.85
C SER A 79 -0.59 -24.27 5.39
N ALA A 80 -0.86 -23.97 4.11
CA ALA A 80 -1.84 -24.72 3.32
C ALA A 80 -1.34 -26.18 3.19
N THR A 81 -1.20 -26.82 4.34
CA THR A 81 -0.95 -28.23 4.62
C THR A 81 -1.75 -28.55 5.88
N ALA A 82 -3.04 -28.25 5.81
CA ALA A 82 -4.05 -28.90 6.62
C ALA A 82 -5.02 -29.59 5.64
N CYS A 83 -4.71 -30.87 5.41
CA CYS A 83 -5.39 -31.88 4.59
C CYS A 83 -5.38 -31.71 3.06
#